data_AF-A0A7C5T7P4-F1
#
_entry.id   AF-A0A7C5T7P4-F1
#
_cell.length_a   1.000
_cell.length_b   1.000
_cell.length_c   1.000
_cell.angle_alpha   90.00
_cell.angle_beta   90.00
_cell.angle_gamma   90.00
#
_symmetry.space_group_name_H-M   'P 1'
#
loop_
_entity.id
_entity.type
_entity.pdbx_description
1 polymer ?
#
loop_
_entity_poly.entity_id
_entity_poly.type
_entity_poly.pdbx_seq_one_letter_code
_entity_poly.pdbx_strand_id
1 'polypeptide(L)'
;MIDLLAVADTLCKTPRVGWLQRGVGDAETVCTHSLLVTLLAGEIAARLNAEGADVDLAKVLAAAAVHDLAEAVLGHPGREVRDRLRWEEVEEEVFRREFPHLAELFRWYRYETNMVGLVVAFADKLATLIRACRYRQLGHPTDDLIRGLYKKLLAYDDLAHLLDYYLTQYCPGFTP
;
A
#
# COMPACT_ATOMS: atom_id res chain seq x y z
N MET A 1 -23.63 -7.32 8.16
CA MET A 1 -22.18 -7.49 8.33
C MET A 1 -21.70 -8.33 7.17
N ILE A 2 -20.69 -7.85 6.47
CA ILE A 2 -20.05 -8.58 5.37
C ILE A 2 -19.40 -9.86 5.88
N ASP A 3 -19.42 -10.91 5.07
CA ASP A 3 -18.76 -12.19 5.39
C ASP A 3 -17.25 -12.05 5.20
N LEU A 4 -16.48 -12.25 6.28
CA LEU A 4 -15.02 -12.12 6.26
C LEU A 4 -14.34 -13.17 5.35
N LEU A 5 -14.93 -14.35 5.18
CA LEU A 5 -14.41 -15.34 4.24
C LEU A 5 -14.55 -14.83 2.81
N ALA A 6 -15.72 -14.29 2.46
CA ALA A 6 -15.96 -13.69 1.15
C ALA A 6 -15.04 -12.49 0.88
N VAL A 7 -14.75 -11.67 1.90
CA VAL A 7 -13.79 -10.56 1.80
C VAL A 7 -12.40 -11.07 1.43
N ALA A 8 -11.86 -12.02 2.21
CA ALA A 8 -10.54 -12.58 1.96
C ALA A 8 -10.45 -13.22 0.57
N ASP A 9 -11.44 -14.05 0.21
CA ASP A 9 -11.51 -14.70 -1.09
C ASP A 9 -11.54 -13.70 -2.24
N THR A 10 -12.28 -12.61 -2.09
CA THR A 10 -12.40 -11.56 -3.11
C THR A 10 -11.07 -10.83 -3.29
N LEU A 11 -10.46 -10.38 -2.20
CA LEU A 11 -9.16 -9.69 -2.25
C LEU A 11 -8.05 -10.58 -2.81
N CYS A 12 -8.04 -11.87 -2.46
CA CYS A 12 -7.03 -12.82 -2.94
C CYS A 12 -7.26 -13.29 -4.38
N LYS A 13 -8.42 -12.98 -4.98
CA LYS A 13 -8.72 -13.21 -6.41
C LYS A 13 -8.72 -11.93 -7.25
N THR A 14 -8.67 -10.75 -6.63
CA THR A 14 -8.73 -9.46 -7.33
C THR A 14 -7.31 -9.02 -7.72
N PRO A 15 -6.94 -8.98 -9.02
CA PRO A 15 -5.65 -8.48 -9.44
C PRO A 15 -5.58 -6.96 -9.33
N ARG A 16 -4.41 -6.41 -8.99
CA ARG A 16 -4.19 -4.96 -9.04
C ARG A 16 -4.13 -4.50 -10.49
N VAL A 17 -5.23 -3.94 -10.97
CA VAL A 17 -5.50 -3.63 -12.39
C VAL A 17 -4.42 -2.75 -13.03
N GLY A 18 -3.73 -1.91 -12.26
CA GLY A 18 -2.63 -1.09 -12.78
C GLY A 18 -1.45 -1.89 -13.35
N TRP A 19 -1.26 -3.14 -12.93
CA TRP A 19 -0.26 -4.06 -13.48
C TRP A 19 -0.76 -4.73 -14.77
N LEU A 20 -2.03 -5.16 -14.80
CA LEU A 20 -2.66 -5.70 -16.00
C LEU A 20 -2.60 -4.69 -17.15
N GLN A 21 -2.88 -3.41 -16.87
CA GLN A 21 -2.78 -2.31 -17.84
C GLN A 21 -1.36 -2.10 -18.39
N ARG A 22 -0.34 -2.56 -17.67
CA ARG A 22 1.08 -2.53 -18.09
C ARG A 22 1.53 -3.84 -18.75
N GLY A 23 0.60 -4.74 -19.07
CA GLY A 23 0.88 -6.02 -19.72
C GLY A 23 1.46 -7.09 -18.79
N VAL A 24 1.37 -6.91 -17.47
CA VAL A 24 1.75 -7.94 -16.50
C VAL A 24 0.59 -8.94 -16.40
N GLY A 25 0.72 -10.11 -17.03
CA GLY A 25 -0.33 -11.14 -17.01
C GLY A 25 -0.55 -11.75 -15.62
N ASP A 26 0.53 -12.00 -14.89
CA ASP A 26 0.50 -12.51 -13.50
C ASP A 26 0.66 -11.35 -12.50
N ALA A 27 -0.34 -10.47 -12.52
CA ALA A 27 -0.40 -9.31 -11.64
C ALA A 27 -0.62 -9.75 -10.18
N GLU A 28 0.05 -9.08 -9.24
CA GLU A 28 -0.21 -9.30 -7.82
C GLU A 28 -1.68 -9.03 -7.50
N THR A 29 -2.22 -9.77 -6.54
CA THR A 29 -3.58 -9.56 -6.03
C THR A 29 -3.60 -8.52 -4.93
N VAL A 30 -4.76 -7.93 -4.65
CA VAL A 30 -4.94 -6.96 -3.54
C VAL A 30 -4.51 -7.57 -2.21
N CYS A 31 -4.83 -8.85 -1.99
CA CYS A 31 -4.39 -9.63 -0.83
C CYS A 31 -2.86 -9.77 -0.73
N THR A 32 -2.18 -10.06 -1.85
CA THR A 32 -0.71 -10.18 -1.86
C THR A 32 -0.05 -8.82 -1.61
N HIS A 33 -0.61 -7.76 -2.18
CA HIS A 33 -0.19 -6.38 -1.90
C HIS A 33 -0.40 -6.03 -0.42
N SER A 34 -1.60 -6.27 0.12
CA SER A 34 -1.92 -6.01 1.53
C SER A 34 -0.99 -6.75 2.50
N LEU A 35 -0.64 -7.99 2.19
CA LEU A 35 0.35 -8.74 2.97
C LEU A 35 1.73 -8.08 2.91
N LEU A 36 2.20 -7.69 1.72
CA LEU A 36 3.47 -7.00 1.55
C LEU A 36 3.49 -5.65 2.28
N VAL A 37 2.42 -4.86 2.20
CA VAL A 37 2.26 -3.60 2.94
C VAL A 37 2.33 -3.84 4.43
N THR A 38 1.64 -4.86 4.95
CA THR A 38 1.64 -5.19 6.39
C THR A 38 3.03 -5.58 6.87
N LEU A 39 3.75 -6.40 6.11
CA LEU A 39 5.12 -6.81 6.45
C LEU A 39 6.08 -5.62 6.44
N LEU A 40 6.04 -4.79 5.40
CA LEU A 40 6.89 -3.59 5.30
C LEU A 40 6.57 -2.57 6.38
N ALA A 41 5.29 -2.30 6.65
CA ALA A 41 4.86 -1.37 7.69
C ALA A 41 5.34 -1.82 9.07
N GLY A 42 5.23 -3.11 9.37
CA GLY A 42 5.75 -3.69 10.60
C GLY A 42 7.28 -3.57 10.72
N GLU A 43 8.01 -3.84 9.64
CA GLU A 43 9.46 -3.70 9.60
C GLU A 43 9.90 -2.23 9.79
N ILE A 44 9.24 -1.30 9.10
CA ILE A 44 9.48 0.15 9.23
C ILE A 44 9.22 0.59 10.67
N ALA A 45 8.07 0.27 11.24
CA ALA A 45 7.74 0.64 12.62
C ALA A 45 8.75 0.05 13.63
N ALA A 46 9.17 -1.20 13.44
CA ALA A 46 10.19 -1.81 14.29
C ALA A 46 11.55 -1.10 14.20
N ARG A 47 11.97 -0.68 13.00
CA ARG A 47 13.19 0.11 12.78
C ARG A 47 13.11 1.47 13.45
N LEU A 48 12.02 2.20 13.26
CA LEU A 48 11.80 3.50 13.90
C LEU A 48 11.85 3.38 15.43
N ASN A 49 11.22 2.36 16.01
CA ASN A 49 11.31 2.09 17.44
C ASN A 49 12.74 1.78 17.90
N ALA A 50 13.52 1.06 17.09
CA ALA A 50 14.95 0.82 17.38
C ALA A 50 15.80 2.11 17.28
N GLU A 51 15.37 3.08 16.47
CA GLU A 51 15.94 4.43 16.37
C GLU A 51 15.46 5.38 17.48
N GLY A 52 14.58 4.92 18.37
CA GLY A 52 14.10 5.67 19.54
C GLY A 52 12.76 6.40 19.35
N ALA A 53 12.06 6.15 18.24
CA ALA A 53 10.67 6.60 18.08
C ALA A 53 9.71 5.80 18.98
N ASP A 54 8.52 6.34 19.22
CA ASP A 54 7.42 5.66 19.92
C ASP A 54 6.27 5.40 18.94
N VAL A 55 6.39 4.33 18.16
CA VAL A 55 5.41 3.91 17.16
C VAL A 55 4.69 2.65 17.65
N ASP A 56 3.36 2.75 17.81
CA ASP A 56 2.50 1.64 18.20
C ASP A 56 2.43 0.58 17.08
N LEU A 57 3.29 -0.44 17.19
CA LEU A 57 3.42 -1.51 16.20
C LEU A 57 2.10 -2.27 15.97
N ALA A 58 1.30 -2.48 17.01
CA ALA A 58 0.04 -3.18 16.89
C ALA A 58 -0.96 -2.38 16.04
N LYS A 59 -1.03 -1.07 16.23
CA LYS A 59 -1.86 -0.18 15.39
C LYS A 59 -1.35 -0.08 13.96
N VAL A 60 -0.02 -0.06 13.75
CA VAL A 60 0.56 -0.09 12.40
C VAL A 60 0.16 -1.36 11.64
N LEU A 61 0.35 -2.53 12.26
CA LEU A 61 -0.03 -3.80 11.65
C LEU A 61 -1.53 -3.88 11.39
N ALA A 62 -2.36 -3.42 12.34
CA ALA A 62 -3.80 -3.41 12.18
C ALA A 62 -4.25 -2.47 11.05
N ALA A 63 -3.72 -1.25 10.97
CA ALA A 63 -4.05 -0.29 9.92
C ALA A 63 -3.58 -0.77 8.54
N ALA A 64 -2.38 -1.34 8.44
CA ALA A 64 -1.86 -1.89 7.20
C ALA A 64 -2.67 -3.10 6.70
N ALA A 65 -3.05 -4.01 7.60
CA ALA A 65 -3.81 -5.20 7.25
C ALA A 65 -5.20 -4.86 6.68
N VAL A 66 -5.77 -3.72 7.08
CA VAL A 66 -7.12 -3.33 6.69
C VAL A 66 -7.17 -2.29 5.57
N HIS A 67 -6.05 -1.69 5.17
CA HIS A 67 -6.04 -0.46 4.35
C HIS A 67 -6.84 -0.56 3.03
N ASP A 68 -6.84 -1.73 2.40
CA ASP A 68 -7.52 -2.01 1.13
C ASP A 68 -8.84 -2.82 1.27
N LEU A 69 -9.40 -2.97 2.49
CA LEU A 69 -10.64 -3.77 2.67
C LEU A 69 -11.82 -3.26 1.82
N ALA A 70 -11.87 -1.96 1.53
CA ALA A 70 -12.92 -1.40 0.67
C ALA A 70 -12.92 -2.01 -0.75
N GLU A 71 -11.76 -2.49 -1.23
CA GLU A 71 -11.65 -3.12 -2.54
C GLU A 71 -12.35 -4.48 -2.63
N ALA A 72 -12.71 -5.11 -1.51
CA ALA A 72 -13.55 -6.31 -1.50
C ALA A 72 -14.98 -6.00 -1.99
N VAL A 73 -15.41 -4.73 -1.90
CA VAL A 73 -16.73 -4.26 -2.34
C VAL A 73 -16.64 -3.49 -3.65
N LEU A 74 -15.61 -2.65 -3.79
CA LEU A 74 -15.46 -1.74 -4.93
C LEU A 74 -14.64 -2.33 -6.08
N GLY A 75 -13.94 -3.45 -5.85
CA GLY A 75 -12.86 -3.92 -6.70
C GLY A 75 -11.64 -2.99 -6.68
N HIS A 76 -10.68 -3.24 -7.57
CA HIS A 76 -9.48 -2.42 -7.73
C HIS A 76 -9.56 -1.66 -9.08
N PRO A 77 -10.34 -0.58 -9.22
CA PRO A 77 -10.42 0.15 -10.49
C PRO A 77 -9.08 0.79 -10.85
N GLY A 78 -8.84 0.94 -12.16
CA GLY A 78 -7.65 1.62 -12.67
C GLY A 78 -7.61 3.10 -12.28
N ARG A 79 -6.42 3.69 -12.33
CA ARG A 79 -6.18 5.08 -11.92
C ARG A 79 -7.09 6.10 -12.61
N GLU A 80 -7.35 5.94 -13.91
CA GLU A 80 -8.23 6.83 -14.69
C GLU A 80 -9.66 6.95 -14.15
N VAL A 81 -10.15 5.92 -13.45
CA VAL A 81 -11.45 5.95 -12.78
C VAL A 81 -11.32 6.62 -11.42
N ARG A 82 -10.31 6.22 -10.62
CA ARG A 82 -10.08 6.77 -9.28
C ARG A 82 -9.86 8.28 -9.31
N ASP A 83 -9.10 8.80 -10.27
CA ASP A 83 -8.77 10.23 -10.41
C ASP A 83 -9.99 11.11 -10.79
N ARG A 84 -11.11 10.51 -11.25
CA ARG A 84 -12.35 11.23 -11.60
C ARG A 84 -13.36 11.30 -10.46
N LEU A 85 -13.08 10.64 -9.35
CA LEU A 85 -13.94 10.55 -8.19
C LEU A 85 -13.19 11.04 -6.96
N ARG A 86 -13.94 11.38 -5.91
CA ARG A 86 -13.37 11.54 -4.57
C ARG A 86 -13.19 10.14 -3.98
N TRP A 87 -12.24 9.39 -4.53
CA TRP A 87 -12.08 7.95 -4.27
C TRP A 87 -11.98 7.63 -2.79
N GLU A 88 -11.28 8.48 -2.04
CA GLU A 88 -11.17 8.41 -0.58
C GLU A 88 -12.53 8.39 0.12
N GLU A 89 -13.51 9.17 -0.35
CA GLU A 89 -14.83 9.22 0.27
C GLU A 89 -15.66 7.99 -0.05
N VAL A 90 -15.49 7.43 -1.25
CA VAL A 90 -16.15 6.19 -1.67
C VAL A 90 -15.63 5.03 -0.83
N GLU A 91 -14.32 4.96 -0.61
CA GLU A 91 -13.72 3.96 0.29
C GLU A 91 -14.19 4.16 1.74
N GLU A 92 -14.17 5.39 2.25
CA GLU A 92 -14.63 5.68 3.61
C GLU A 92 -16.11 5.33 3.81
N GLU A 93 -16.96 5.50 2.80
CA GLU A 93 -18.35 5.06 2.86
C GLU A 93 -18.47 3.54 3.04
N VAL A 94 -17.66 2.76 2.32
CA VAL A 94 -17.63 1.30 2.50
C VAL A 94 -17.16 0.94 3.90
N PHE A 95 -16.12 1.58 4.43
CA PHE A 95 -15.69 1.36 5.81
C PHE A 95 -16.80 1.69 6.81
N ARG A 96 -17.50 2.81 6.65
CA ARG A 96 -18.58 3.20 7.54
C ARG A 96 -19.74 2.19 7.55
N ARG A 97 -20.03 1.58 6.40
CA ARG A 97 -21.15 0.67 6.22
C ARG A 97 -20.81 -0.79 6.59
N GLU A 98 -19.68 -1.29 6.10
CA GLU A 98 -19.30 -2.70 6.19
C GLU A 98 -18.29 -2.98 7.32
N PHE A 99 -17.44 -2.01 7.65
CA PHE A 99 -16.33 -2.15 8.60
C PHE A 99 -16.27 -1.00 9.63
N PRO A 100 -17.39 -0.60 10.28
CA PRO A 100 -17.43 0.62 11.09
C PRO A 100 -16.41 0.65 12.24
N HIS A 101 -16.08 -0.52 12.81
CA HIS A 101 -15.08 -0.65 13.87
C HIS A 101 -13.62 -0.48 13.40
N LEU A 102 -13.38 -0.54 12.09
CA LEU A 102 -12.06 -0.40 11.47
C LEU A 102 -11.92 0.95 10.73
N ALA A 103 -13.01 1.73 10.65
CA ALA A 103 -13.03 2.98 9.89
C ALA A 103 -12.01 4.00 10.39
N GLU A 104 -11.73 4.05 11.69
CA GLU A 104 -10.70 4.94 12.24
C GLU A 104 -9.29 4.56 11.77
N LEU A 105 -8.95 3.27 11.75
CA LEU A 105 -7.67 2.78 11.23
C LEU A 105 -7.49 3.14 9.76
N PHE A 106 -8.54 2.95 8.97
CA PHE A 106 -8.55 3.37 7.56
C PHE A 106 -8.32 4.86 7.41
N ARG A 107 -9.01 5.70 8.22
CA ARG A 107 -8.85 7.15 8.17
C ARG A 107 -7.43 7.60 8.55
N TRP A 108 -6.81 6.96 9.55
CA TRP A 108 -5.41 7.25 9.88
C TRP A 108 -4.49 7.05 8.69
N TYR A 109 -4.57 5.89 8.03
CA TYR A 109 -3.83 5.61 6.78
C TYR A 109 -4.18 6.61 5.68
N ARG A 110 -5.46 6.70 5.34
CA ARG A 110 -5.92 7.38 4.11
C ARG A 110 -5.63 8.87 4.11
N TYR A 111 -5.70 9.49 5.29
CA TYR A 111 -5.49 10.92 5.48
C TYR A 111 -4.18 11.25 6.18
N GLU A 112 -3.34 10.25 6.45
CA GLU A 112 -2.01 10.39 7.05
C GLU A 112 -2.05 11.24 8.35
N THR A 113 -3.09 11.09 9.17
CA THR A 113 -3.39 12.01 10.30
C THR A 113 -2.49 11.83 11.52
N ASN A 114 -1.68 10.77 11.55
CA ASN A 114 -0.75 10.45 12.63
C ASN A 114 0.40 9.57 12.12
N MET A 115 1.36 9.27 13.00
CA MET A 115 2.53 8.46 12.67
C MET A 115 2.16 7.04 12.16
N VAL A 116 1.12 6.43 12.73
CA VAL A 116 0.63 5.12 12.24
C VAL A 116 0.20 5.22 10.78
N GLY A 117 -0.62 6.21 10.47
CA GLY A 117 -1.09 6.48 9.12
C GLY A 117 0.02 6.77 8.13
N LEU A 118 0.97 7.62 8.55
CA LEU A 118 2.13 8.00 7.75
C LEU A 118 3.02 6.80 7.42
N VAL A 119 3.29 5.92 8.40
CA VAL A 119 4.05 4.67 8.19
C VAL A 119 3.34 3.75 7.20
N VAL A 120 2.03 3.54 7.35
CA VAL A 120 1.27 2.66 6.44
C VAL A 120 1.20 3.25 5.04
N ALA A 121 0.99 4.56 4.92
CA ALA A 121 0.93 5.24 3.62
C ALA A 121 2.27 5.24 2.89
N PHE A 122 3.39 5.31 3.62
CA PHE A 122 4.73 5.10 3.07
C PHE A 122 4.93 3.65 2.65
N ALA A 123 4.57 2.68 3.50
CA ALA A 123 4.70 1.26 3.22
C ALA A 123 3.89 0.81 1.99
N ASP A 124 2.67 1.33 1.79
CA ASP A 124 1.83 1.08 0.62
C ASP A 124 2.49 1.54 -0.70
N LYS A 125 3.03 2.75 -0.69
CA LYS A 125 3.79 3.30 -1.83
C LYS A 125 5.08 2.51 -2.07
N LEU A 126 5.79 2.14 -1.01
CA LEU A 126 7.02 1.35 -1.07
C LEU A 126 6.76 -0.07 -1.60
N ALA A 127 5.69 -0.73 -1.16
CA ALA A 127 5.29 -2.05 -1.65
C ALA A 127 5.06 -2.02 -3.16
N THR A 128 4.35 -1.00 -3.64
CA THR A 128 4.11 -0.79 -5.08
C THR A 128 5.43 -0.52 -5.83
N LEU A 129 6.37 0.23 -5.24
CA LEU A 129 7.69 0.48 -5.83
C LEU A 129 8.51 -0.82 -5.94
N ILE A 130 8.59 -1.59 -4.85
CA ILE A 130 9.31 -2.86 -4.81
C ILE A 130 8.73 -3.83 -5.84
N ARG A 131 7.40 -3.89 -5.95
CA ARG A 131 6.72 -4.68 -6.98
C ARG A 131 7.06 -4.20 -8.39
N ALA A 132 7.08 -2.89 -8.62
CA ALA A 132 7.49 -2.31 -9.91
C ALA A 132 8.91 -2.75 -10.27
N CYS A 133 9.85 -2.68 -9.33
CA CYS A 133 11.23 -3.12 -9.54
C CYS A 133 11.32 -4.61 -9.89
N ARG A 134 10.51 -5.46 -9.24
CA ARG A 134 10.42 -6.87 -9.60
C ARG A 134 9.88 -7.08 -11.02
N TYR A 135 8.82 -6.35 -11.41
CA TYR A 135 8.28 -6.46 -12.76
C TYR A 135 9.23 -5.92 -13.83
N ARG A 136 10.02 -4.87 -13.53
CA ARG A 136 11.12 -4.42 -14.39
C ARG A 136 12.13 -5.54 -14.66
N GLN A 137 12.56 -6.25 -13.62
CA GLN A 137 13.49 -7.40 -13.77
C GLN A 137 12.91 -8.51 -14.64
N LEU A 138 11.58 -8.63 -14.67
CA LEU A 138 10.84 -9.57 -15.53
C LEU A 138 10.58 -9.02 -16.94
N GLY A 139 11.08 -7.83 -17.27
CA GLY A 139 10.99 -7.23 -18.60
C GLY A 139 9.78 -6.31 -18.83
N HIS A 140 9.00 -5.98 -17.80
CA HIS A 140 7.86 -5.08 -17.94
C HIS A 140 8.26 -3.60 -17.82
N PRO A 141 7.67 -2.70 -18.65
CA PRO A 141 8.00 -1.28 -18.65
C PRO A 141 7.40 -0.59 -17.42
N THR A 142 8.22 -0.42 -16.39
CA THR A 142 7.79 0.12 -15.09
C THR A 142 8.72 1.21 -14.55
N ASP A 143 9.75 1.62 -15.29
CA ASP A 143 10.73 2.63 -14.86
C ASP A 143 10.11 4.00 -14.59
N ASP A 144 9.09 4.40 -15.35
CA ASP A 144 8.32 5.63 -15.12
C ASP A 144 7.64 5.60 -13.75
N LEU A 145 7.02 4.46 -13.41
CA LEU A 145 6.34 4.25 -12.14
C LEU A 145 7.34 4.22 -10.98
N ILE A 146 8.47 3.53 -11.15
CA ILE A 146 9.54 3.48 -10.14
C ILE A 146 10.03 4.90 -9.83
N ARG A 147 10.37 5.70 -10.86
CA ARG A 147 10.82 7.10 -10.67
C ARG A 147 9.75 7.97 -10.02
N GLY A 148 8.49 7.80 -10.42
CA GLY A 148 7.37 8.54 -9.85
C GLY A 148 7.16 8.23 -8.37
N LEU A 149 7.19 6.95 -8.00
CA LEU A 149 7.05 6.52 -6.60
C LEU A 149 8.25 6.91 -5.75
N TYR A 150 9.48 6.80 -6.29
CA TYR A 150 10.70 7.25 -5.62
C TYR A 150 10.60 8.72 -5.20
N LYS A 151 10.21 9.61 -6.11
CA LYS A 151 10.01 11.03 -5.81
C LYS A 151 8.95 11.27 -4.73
N LYS A 152 7.86 10.51 -4.75
CA LYS A 152 6.80 10.60 -3.74
C LYS A 152 7.28 10.14 -2.37
N LEU A 153 8.05 9.04 -2.31
CA LEU A 153 8.60 8.49 -1.07
C LEU A 153 9.66 9.42 -0.46
N LEU A 154 10.47 10.08 -1.29
CA LEU A 154 11.41 11.10 -0.83
C LEU A 154 10.76 12.31 -0.15
N ALA A 155 9.48 12.57 -0.42
CA ALA A 155 8.75 13.70 0.20
C ALA A 155 8.29 13.40 1.64
N TYR A 156 8.53 12.18 2.15
CA TYR A 156 8.28 11.83 3.55
C TYR A 156 9.52 12.15 4.38
N ASP A 157 9.66 13.41 4.83
CA ASP A 157 10.85 13.89 5.55
C ASP A 157 11.28 12.96 6.70
N ASP A 158 10.31 12.40 7.45
CA ASP A 158 10.55 11.52 8.60
C ASP A 158 10.95 10.07 8.23
N LEU A 159 10.77 9.65 6.98
CA LEU A 159 10.96 8.25 6.55
C LEU A 159 11.89 8.10 5.33
N ALA A 160 12.24 9.20 4.66
CA ALA A 160 13.02 9.16 3.42
C ALA A 160 14.39 8.50 3.60
N HIS A 161 14.99 8.60 4.79
CA HIS A 161 16.26 7.94 5.12
C HIS A 161 16.21 6.41 5.03
N LEU A 162 15.02 5.82 5.19
CA LEU A 162 14.82 4.37 5.07
C LEU A 162 14.84 3.90 3.61
N LEU A 163 14.62 4.79 2.65
CA LEU A 163 14.38 4.42 1.26
C LEU A 163 15.60 3.73 0.62
N ASP A 164 16.80 4.22 0.89
CA ASP A 164 18.04 3.66 0.34
C ASP A 164 18.26 2.21 0.78
N TYR A 165 17.87 1.87 2.01
CA TYR A 165 17.94 0.51 2.52
C TYR A 165 17.09 -0.44 1.66
N TYR A 166 15.81 -0.10 1.45
CA TYR A 166 14.89 -0.94 0.68
C TYR A 166 15.24 -0.97 -0.82
N LEU A 167 15.67 0.15 -1.41
CA LEU A 167 16.05 0.19 -2.82
C LEU A 167 17.28 -0.67 -3.11
N THR A 168 18.27 -0.66 -2.22
CA THR A 168 19.46 -1.49 -2.35
C THR A 168 19.11 -2.99 -2.36
N GLN A 169 18.13 -3.39 -1.55
CA GLN A 169 17.68 -4.77 -1.42
C GLN A 169 16.79 -5.22 -2.59
N TYR A 170 15.82 -4.38 -2.97
CA TYR A 170 14.70 -4.80 -3.81
C TYR A 170 14.68 -4.17 -5.21
N CYS A 171 15.49 -3.15 -5.45
CA CYS A 171 15.53 -2.44 -6.73
C CYS A 171 16.95 -2.31 -7.31
N PRO A 172 17.73 -3.40 -7.44
CA PRO A 172 19.09 -3.34 -7.94
C PRO A 172 19.14 -2.69 -9.33
N GLY A 173 20.14 -1.83 -9.53
CA GLY A 173 20.35 -1.10 -10.79
C GLY A 173 19.42 0.09 -11.02
N PHE A 174 18.58 0.46 -10.06
CA PHE A 174 17.88 1.75 -10.11
C PHE A 174 18.82 2.89 -9.75
N THR A 175 18.90 3.89 -10.63
CA THR A 175 19.60 5.16 -10.38
C THR A 175 18.57 6.29 -10.41
N PRO A 176 18.42 7.04 -9.31
CA PRO A 176 17.47 8.16 -9.17
C PRO A 176 17.42 9.13 -10.35
#